data_AF-L1N4D9-F1
#
_entry.id   AF-L1N4D9-F1
#
_cell.length_a   1.000
_cell.length_b   1.000
_cell.length_c   1.000
_cell.angle_alpha   90.00
_cell.angle_beta   90.00
_cell.angle_gamma   90.00
#
_symmetry.space_group_name_H-M   'P 1'
#
loop_
_entity.id
_entity.type
_entity.pdbx_description
1 polymer ?
#
loop_
_entity_poly.entity_id
_entity_poly.type
_entity_poly.pdbx_seq_one_letter_code
_entity_poly.pdbx_strand_id
1 'polypeptide(L)'
;ANLQDFRKRTVSKYFAGTLADSLSVGRAELKVPRGSMERAKILSITPLRKGELPYLPAGMVNVTADRSHPTVAINSKDSIAGYRFLPHGEHFVHSLASITVPYDSTLIPQGYTAEDIHTYYYDELKAQWVMLRHKALDKGRELVMAETSHFTDVINGIIKVPESPETQNYVPTGISELKAADPSAGITAVSAPTANQNGTAALSYPFELPKGRAGMQPSVGLQYSSDGSSSYVGYGWSLPLQSIDIETRWGVPRFDADKESESYLLMGSKLNDRTYRTTDAPARTKDKRFYPLVEGGFAKIIRKGDNPQNYTWEVTSKDGTVSYFGGVDGMIDEGAVLKDGNGNILRWALCKTQDTHDNFVSYKYLKKG
;
A
#
# COMPACT_ATOMS: atom_id res chain seq x y z
N ALA A 1 -18.45 17.33 -11.90
CA ALA A 1 -18.52 17.50 -13.37
C ALA A 1 -19.56 18.59 -13.71
N ASN A 2 -19.58 19.10 -14.95
CA ASN A 2 -20.57 20.11 -15.36
C ASN A 2 -21.92 19.45 -15.71
N LEU A 3 -22.95 19.72 -14.90
CA LEU A 3 -24.29 19.15 -15.05
C LEU A 3 -24.95 19.41 -16.43
N GLN A 4 -24.59 20.52 -17.11
CA GLN A 4 -25.12 20.79 -18.44
C GLN A 4 -24.53 19.88 -19.53
N ASP A 5 -23.26 19.48 -19.40
CA ASP A 5 -22.60 18.57 -20.34
C ASP A 5 -23.06 17.12 -20.15
N PHE A 6 -23.36 16.73 -18.91
CA PHE A 6 -23.97 15.43 -18.59
C PHE A 6 -25.35 15.28 -19.26
N ARG A 7 -26.23 16.28 -19.11
CA ARG A 7 -27.58 16.30 -19.73
C ARG A 7 -27.56 16.27 -21.26
N LYS A 8 -26.48 16.71 -21.92
CA LYS A 8 -26.32 16.62 -23.38
C LYS A 8 -25.91 15.22 -23.86
N ARG A 9 -25.35 14.40 -22.97
CA ARG A 9 -24.90 13.02 -23.25
C ARG A 9 -25.94 11.96 -22.87
N THR A 10 -26.86 12.27 -21.96
CA THR A 10 -27.96 11.38 -21.58
C THR A 10 -29.00 11.25 -22.70
N VAL A 11 -29.31 10.02 -23.11
CA VAL A 11 -30.54 9.72 -23.87
C VAL A 11 -31.50 8.96 -22.96
N SER A 12 -32.78 9.33 -22.99
CA SER A 12 -33.82 8.72 -22.17
C SER A 12 -35.06 8.36 -22.99
N LYS A 13 -35.82 7.38 -22.50
CA LYS A 13 -37.03 6.88 -23.15
C LYS A 13 -38.02 6.34 -22.12
N TYR A 14 -39.31 6.51 -22.37
CA TYR A 14 -40.38 5.95 -21.55
C TYR A 14 -40.66 4.49 -21.94
N PHE A 15 -40.47 3.57 -20.99
CA PHE A 15 -40.76 2.15 -21.16
C PHE A 15 -42.11 1.83 -20.50
N ALA A 16 -43.04 1.26 -21.27
CA ALA A 16 -44.39 0.93 -20.79
C ALA A 16 -44.45 -0.33 -19.89
N GLY A 17 -43.37 -1.12 -19.81
CA GLY A 17 -43.24 -2.35 -19.00
C GLY A 17 -43.96 -3.58 -19.56
N THR A 18 -45.15 -3.41 -20.14
CA THR A 18 -46.00 -4.50 -20.70
C THR A 18 -45.59 -4.97 -22.11
N LEU A 19 -44.64 -4.28 -22.74
CA LEU A 19 -44.10 -4.52 -24.08
C LEU A 19 -42.58 -4.70 -24.01
N ALA A 20 -42.00 -5.40 -24.99
CA ALA A 20 -40.55 -5.42 -25.17
C ALA A 20 -40.11 -4.15 -25.90
N ASP A 21 -38.97 -3.57 -25.51
CA ASP A 21 -38.48 -2.32 -26.09
C ASP A 21 -36.96 -2.13 -25.89
N SER A 22 -36.33 -1.19 -26.61
CA SER A 22 -34.90 -0.87 -26.47
C SER A 22 -34.58 0.64 -26.45
N LEU A 23 -33.38 0.95 -25.96
CA LEU A 23 -32.79 2.30 -25.89
C LEU A 23 -31.28 2.19 -26.14
N SER A 24 -30.73 3.01 -27.03
CA SER A 24 -29.32 2.93 -27.45
C SER A 24 -28.64 4.29 -27.44
N VAL A 25 -27.33 4.31 -27.14
CA VAL A 25 -26.47 5.51 -27.19
C VAL A 25 -25.11 5.11 -27.72
N GLY A 26 -24.73 5.67 -28.89
CA GLY A 26 -23.52 5.26 -29.60
C GLY A 26 -23.59 3.78 -29.97
N ARG A 27 -22.60 2.99 -29.55
CA ARG A 27 -22.57 1.52 -29.70
C ARG A 27 -23.21 0.76 -28.53
N ALA A 28 -23.57 1.42 -27.41
CA ALA A 28 -24.24 0.77 -26.28
C ALA A 28 -25.77 0.69 -26.46
N GLU A 29 -26.38 -0.38 -25.94
CA GLU A 29 -27.81 -0.66 -26.07
C GLU A 29 -28.37 -1.35 -24.82
N LEU A 30 -29.58 -0.97 -24.43
CA LEU A 30 -30.43 -1.66 -23.46
C LEU A 30 -31.59 -2.32 -24.21
N LYS A 31 -31.84 -3.61 -23.99
CA LYS A 31 -33.05 -4.33 -24.41
C LYS A 31 -33.81 -4.81 -23.18
N VAL A 32 -35.06 -4.39 -23.06
CA VAL A 32 -35.98 -4.83 -22.01
C VAL A 32 -36.98 -5.82 -22.62
N PRO A 33 -36.95 -7.10 -22.21
CA PRO A 33 -37.97 -8.07 -22.63
C PRO A 33 -39.39 -7.69 -22.18
N ARG A 34 -40.39 -8.31 -22.82
CA ARG A 34 -41.79 -8.08 -22.51
C ARG A 34 -42.13 -8.54 -21.09
N GLY A 35 -42.68 -7.65 -20.26
CA GLY A 35 -43.12 -7.98 -18.90
C GLY A 35 -42.01 -7.96 -17.84
N SER A 36 -40.77 -7.60 -18.21
CA SER A 36 -39.65 -7.49 -17.27
C SER A 36 -39.91 -6.52 -16.11
N MET A 37 -40.62 -5.41 -16.36
CA MET A 37 -40.84 -4.33 -15.40
C MET A 37 -42.26 -4.35 -14.84
N GLU A 38 -42.41 -4.22 -13.52
CA GLU A 38 -43.73 -4.13 -12.86
C GLU A 38 -44.52 -2.86 -13.20
N ARG A 39 -43.81 -1.75 -13.46
CA ARG A 39 -44.39 -0.42 -13.66
C ARG A 39 -43.64 0.31 -14.76
N ALA A 40 -44.37 1.08 -15.56
CA ALA A 40 -43.79 1.94 -16.57
C ALA A 40 -42.88 3.02 -15.92
N LYS A 41 -41.71 3.24 -16.50
CA LYS A 41 -40.71 4.23 -16.03
C LYS A 41 -39.97 4.84 -17.22
N ILE A 42 -39.42 6.03 -17.04
CA ILE A 42 -38.38 6.55 -17.93
C ILE A 42 -37.07 5.88 -17.54
N LEU A 43 -36.42 5.22 -18.50
CA LEU A 43 -35.06 4.71 -18.37
C LEU A 43 -34.10 5.62 -19.16
N SER A 44 -32.83 5.71 -18.74
CA SER A 44 -31.83 6.48 -19.47
C SER A 44 -30.44 5.85 -19.46
N ILE A 45 -29.64 6.21 -20.46
CA ILE A 45 -28.24 5.80 -20.61
C ILE A 45 -27.41 7.08 -20.78
N THR A 46 -26.29 7.19 -20.05
CA THR A 46 -25.34 8.31 -20.21
C THR A 46 -23.91 7.78 -20.35
N PRO A 47 -23.21 8.03 -21.47
CA PRO A 47 -21.80 7.70 -21.62
C PRO A 47 -20.92 8.52 -20.67
N LEU A 48 -20.09 7.82 -19.89
CA LEU A 48 -19.21 8.36 -18.86
C LEU A 48 -17.78 8.51 -19.38
N ARG A 49 -17.11 9.60 -19.01
CA ARG A 49 -15.67 9.79 -19.24
C ARG A 49 -14.86 9.14 -18.12
N LYS A 50 -13.56 8.90 -18.34
CA LYS A 50 -12.66 8.27 -17.34
C LYS A 50 -12.65 8.96 -15.96
N GLY A 51 -12.87 10.28 -15.90
CA GLY A 51 -12.98 11.06 -14.66
C GLY A 51 -14.38 11.16 -14.06
N GLU A 52 -15.35 10.39 -14.55
CA GLU A 52 -16.75 10.34 -14.07
C GLU A 52 -17.13 8.95 -13.55
N LEU A 53 -16.21 7.98 -13.60
CA LEU A 53 -16.37 6.63 -13.09
C LEU A 53 -16.08 6.53 -11.57
N PRO A 54 -16.68 5.55 -10.88
CA PRO A 54 -16.19 5.05 -9.60
C PRO A 54 -14.75 4.51 -9.69
N TYR A 55 -14.09 4.38 -8.54
CA TYR A 55 -12.73 3.84 -8.46
C TYR A 55 -12.67 2.39 -8.98
N LEU A 56 -11.60 2.06 -9.72
CA LEU A 56 -11.33 0.71 -10.23
C LEU A 56 -10.35 0.01 -9.28
N PRO A 57 -10.64 -1.21 -8.79
CA PRO A 57 -9.75 -1.92 -7.88
C PRO A 57 -8.46 -2.35 -8.58
N ALA A 58 -7.38 -2.49 -7.80
CA ALA A 58 -6.10 -2.97 -8.31
C ALA A 58 -6.26 -4.35 -8.99
N GLY A 59 -5.75 -4.47 -10.21
CA GLY A 59 -5.92 -5.65 -11.07
C GLY A 59 -7.04 -5.54 -12.10
N MET A 60 -8.08 -4.71 -11.89
CA MET A 60 -9.14 -4.52 -12.88
C MET A 60 -8.71 -3.53 -13.98
N VAL A 61 -8.62 -4.01 -15.21
CA VAL A 61 -8.38 -3.20 -16.42
C VAL A 61 -9.72 -2.93 -17.09
N ASN A 62 -10.14 -1.67 -17.15
CA ASN A 62 -11.31 -1.25 -17.92
C ASN A 62 -10.95 -1.17 -19.41
N VAL A 63 -11.71 -1.88 -20.24
CA VAL A 63 -11.52 -1.97 -21.71
C VAL A 63 -12.69 -1.37 -22.50
N THR A 64 -13.59 -0.67 -21.82
CA THR A 64 -14.74 0.01 -22.44
C THR A 64 -14.29 1.18 -23.32
N ALA A 65 -14.70 1.20 -24.59
CA ALA A 65 -14.65 2.43 -25.38
C ALA A 65 -15.73 2.48 -26.47
N ASP A 66 -16.18 3.68 -26.81
CA ASP A 66 -17.06 3.90 -27.95
C ASP A 66 -16.34 4.57 -29.12
N ARG A 67 -15.92 3.75 -30.09
CA ARG A 67 -15.28 4.19 -31.34
C ARG A 67 -16.24 4.81 -32.38
N SER A 68 -17.50 5.08 -32.03
CA SER A 68 -18.46 5.75 -32.93
C SER A 68 -18.02 7.15 -33.38
N HIS A 69 -17.08 7.79 -32.68
CA HIS A 69 -16.42 9.02 -33.10
C HIS A 69 -14.89 8.82 -33.22
N PRO A 70 -14.37 8.35 -34.37
CA PRO A 70 -12.96 7.94 -34.52
C PRO A 70 -11.94 9.09 -34.50
N THR A 71 -12.39 10.34 -34.32
CA THR A 71 -11.54 11.53 -34.18
C THR A 71 -11.10 11.81 -32.74
N VAL A 72 -11.67 11.12 -31.73
CA VAL A 72 -11.26 11.26 -30.34
C VAL A 72 -10.12 10.29 -30.04
N ALA A 73 -8.92 10.81 -29.76
CA ALA A 73 -7.78 9.98 -29.37
C ALA A 73 -8.10 9.16 -28.11
N ILE A 74 -7.68 7.87 -28.10
CA ILE A 74 -8.02 6.88 -27.06
C ILE A 74 -7.70 7.38 -25.64
N ASN A 75 -6.56 8.07 -25.49
CA ASN A 75 -6.08 8.64 -24.22
C ASN A 75 -6.62 10.05 -23.90
N SER A 76 -7.58 10.57 -24.67
CA SER A 76 -8.25 11.84 -24.37
C SER A 76 -9.02 11.75 -23.05
N LYS A 77 -9.10 12.88 -22.33
CA LYS A 77 -9.98 13.01 -21.14
C LYS A 77 -11.46 12.85 -21.48
N ASP A 78 -11.81 12.99 -22.75
CA ASP A 78 -13.18 12.93 -23.26
C ASP A 78 -13.55 11.59 -23.92
N SER A 79 -12.66 10.59 -23.89
CA SER A 79 -13.01 9.23 -24.32
C SER A 79 -14.05 8.60 -23.37
N ILE A 80 -15.01 7.87 -23.95
CA ILE A 80 -16.04 7.14 -23.21
C ILE A 80 -15.40 5.90 -22.58
N ALA A 81 -15.53 5.76 -21.26
CA ALA A 81 -14.93 4.70 -20.46
C ALA A 81 -15.98 3.86 -19.68
N GLY A 82 -17.27 4.15 -19.85
CA GLY A 82 -18.37 3.44 -19.19
C GLY A 82 -19.72 4.05 -19.51
N TYR A 83 -20.78 3.49 -18.94
CA TYR A 83 -22.16 3.95 -19.15
C TYR A 83 -22.94 3.91 -17.85
N ARG A 84 -23.60 5.03 -17.49
CA ARG A 84 -24.56 5.09 -16.38
C ARG A 84 -25.95 4.74 -16.89
N PHE A 85 -26.55 3.70 -16.33
CA PHE A 85 -27.95 3.34 -16.56
C PHE A 85 -28.79 3.87 -15.39
N LEU A 86 -29.97 4.44 -15.69
CA LEU A 86 -30.88 5.04 -14.69
C LEU A 86 -32.34 4.64 -14.93
N PRO A 87 -33.20 4.67 -13.90
CA PRO A 87 -32.91 4.99 -12.49
C PRO A 87 -32.03 3.94 -11.81
N HIS A 88 -31.52 4.24 -10.62
CA HIS A 88 -30.63 3.33 -9.88
C HIS A 88 -31.41 2.17 -9.22
N GLY A 89 -30.75 1.02 -9.09
CA GLY A 89 -31.25 -0.16 -8.38
C GLY A 89 -31.91 -1.21 -9.27
N GLU A 90 -32.66 -2.14 -8.69
CA GLU A 90 -33.31 -3.24 -9.43
C GLU A 90 -34.64 -2.85 -10.07
N HIS A 91 -34.80 -3.14 -11.36
CA HIS A 91 -35.98 -2.76 -12.15
C HIS A 91 -36.58 -3.89 -13.01
N PHE A 92 -35.94 -5.06 -13.07
CA PHE A 92 -36.38 -6.18 -13.91
C PHE A 92 -36.59 -7.44 -13.07
N VAL A 93 -37.86 -7.74 -12.77
CA VAL A 93 -38.26 -8.75 -11.77
C VAL A 93 -38.60 -10.10 -12.42
N HIS A 94 -39.33 -10.10 -13.55
CA HIS A 94 -39.83 -11.32 -14.21
C HIS A 94 -38.92 -11.87 -15.32
N SER A 95 -38.03 -11.03 -15.86
CA SER A 95 -37.12 -11.37 -16.97
C SER A 95 -36.00 -10.34 -16.99
N LEU A 96 -34.75 -10.78 -16.90
CA LEU A 96 -33.59 -9.87 -16.88
C LEU A 96 -33.51 -9.03 -18.17
N ALA A 97 -33.12 -7.77 -18.04
CA ALA A 97 -32.79 -6.95 -19.19
C ALA A 97 -31.44 -7.39 -19.80
N SER A 98 -31.27 -7.15 -21.08
CA SER A 98 -29.99 -7.34 -21.77
C SER A 98 -29.33 -5.98 -21.96
N ILE A 99 -28.08 -5.82 -21.54
CA ILE A 99 -27.27 -4.67 -21.91
C ILE A 99 -26.14 -5.10 -22.86
N THR A 100 -25.86 -4.22 -23.82
CA THR A 100 -24.77 -4.33 -24.79
C THR A 100 -23.82 -3.17 -24.51
N VAL A 101 -22.55 -3.47 -24.25
CA VAL A 101 -21.51 -2.47 -23.95
C VAL A 101 -20.35 -2.69 -24.92
N PRO A 102 -19.86 -1.65 -25.61
CA PRO A 102 -18.72 -1.78 -26.51
C PRO A 102 -17.39 -1.87 -25.75
N TYR A 103 -16.39 -2.49 -26.36
CA TYR A 103 -15.01 -2.50 -25.88
C TYR A 103 -14.05 -1.96 -26.95
N ASP A 104 -12.77 -1.86 -26.58
CA ASP A 104 -11.65 -1.57 -27.48
C ASP A 104 -10.63 -2.71 -27.40
N SER A 105 -10.40 -3.39 -28.52
CA SER A 105 -9.43 -4.49 -28.63
C SER A 105 -7.98 -4.10 -28.30
N THR A 106 -7.62 -2.81 -28.39
CA THR A 106 -6.27 -2.30 -28.07
C THR A 106 -6.08 -1.97 -26.59
N LEU A 107 -7.14 -2.01 -25.78
CA LEU A 107 -7.07 -1.87 -24.32
C LEU A 107 -6.95 -3.24 -23.61
N ILE A 108 -7.11 -4.35 -24.33
CA ILE A 108 -6.91 -5.70 -23.81
C ILE A 108 -5.43 -5.86 -23.41
N PRO A 109 -5.11 -6.25 -22.16
CA PRO A 109 -3.73 -6.42 -21.74
C PRO A 109 -3.10 -7.68 -22.33
N GLN A 110 -1.78 -7.65 -22.53
CA GLN A 110 -0.99 -8.83 -22.89
C GLN A 110 -1.28 -10.01 -21.95
N GLY A 111 -1.41 -11.20 -22.54
CA GLY A 111 -1.83 -12.45 -21.87
C GLY A 111 -3.34 -12.73 -21.99
N TYR A 112 -4.16 -11.71 -22.24
CA TYR A 112 -5.62 -11.82 -22.25
C TYR A 112 -6.21 -11.63 -23.66
N THR A 113 -7.45 -12.06 -23.83
CA THR A 113 -8.20 -12.02 -25.10
C THR A 113 -9.52 -11.26 -24.94
N ALA A 114 -10.33 -11.24 -26.00
CA ALA A 114 -11.69 -10.70 -25.94
C ALA A 114 -12.67 -11.59 -25.14
N GLU A 115 -12.34 -12.87 -24.92
CA GLU A 115 -13.21 -13.81 -24.17
C GLU A 115 -13.10 -13.61 -22.65
N ASP A 116 -11.98 -13.07 -22.20
CA ASP A 116 -11.72 -12.71 -20.79
C ASP A 116 -12.39 -11.40 -20.37
N ILE A 117 -13.04 -10.70 -21.31
CA ILE A 117 -13.79 -9.47 -21.04
C ILE A 117 -15.11 -9.82 -20.38
N HIS A 118 -15.38 -9.25 -19.21
CA HIS A 118 -16.64 -9.37 -18.51
C HIS A 118 -17.26 -7.98 -18.28
N THR A 119 -18.59 -7.91 -18.26
CA THR A 119 -19.31 -6.68 -17.96
C THR A 119 -19.56 -6.60 -16.46
N TYR A 120 -19.27 -5.47 -15.83
CA TYR A 120 -19.44 -5.23 -14.39
C TYR A 120 -20.35 -4.04 -14.17
N TYR A 121 -21.19 -4.10 -13.13
CA TYR A 121 -21.89 -2.94 -12.58
C TYR A 121 -21.27 -2.50 -11.26
N TYR A 122 -21.36 -1.22 -10.92
CA TYR A 122 -20.91 -0.73 -9.62
C TYR A 122 -22.04 -0.84 -8.57
N ASP A 123 -21.80 -1.57 -7.48
CA ASP A 123 -22.65 -1.61 -6.31
C ASP A 123 -22.29 -0.43 -5.40
N GLU A 124 -23.14 0.61 -5.38
CA GLU A 124 -22.92 1.82 -4.60
C GLU A 124 -23.03 1.60 -3.08
N LEU A 125 -23.78 0.58 -2.63
CA LEU A 125 -23.96 0.27 -1.21
C LEU A 125 -22.74 -0.47 -0.64
N LYS A 126 -22.08 -1.29 -1.46
CA LYS A 126 -20.87 -2.05 -1.08
C LYS A 126 -19.57 -1.46 -1.66
N ALA A 127 -19.65 -0.34 -2.37
CA ALA A 127 -18.55 0.36 -3.04
C ALA A 127 -17.63 -0.53 -3.90
N GLN A 128 -18.21 -1.47 -4.67
CA GLN A 128 -17.44 -2.46 -5.44
C GLN A 128 -18.04 -2.74 -6.82
N TRP A 129 -17.20 -3.23 -7.75
CA TRP A 129 -17.64 -3.70 -9.06
C TRP A 129 -18.07 -5.17 -9.00
N VAL A 130 -19.31 -5.45 -9.37
CA VAL A 130 -19.93 -6.78 -9.35
C VAL A 130 -20.13 -7.25 -10.79
N MET A 131 -19.71 -8.49 -11.08
CA MET A 131 -19.80 -9.08 -12.41
C MET A 131 -21.26 -9.37 -12.78
N LEU A 132 -21.67 -8.95 -13.98
CA LEU A 132 -22.94 -9.34 -14.58
C LEU A 132 -22.82 -10.68 -15.30
N ARG A 133 -23.96 -11.36 -15.47
CA ARG A 133 -24.01 -12.65 -16.18
C ARG A 133 -23.74 -12.42 -17.67
N HIS A 134 -22.58 -12.89 -18.15
CA HIS A 134 -22.22 -12.85 -19.57
C HIS A 134 -23.27 -13.61 -20.41
N LYS A 135 -23.61 -13.05 -21.58
CA LYS A 135 -24.62 -13.57 -22.50
C LYS A 135 -24.07 -13.89 -23.88
N ALA A 136 -23.30 -12.97 -24.47
CA ALA A 136 -22.68 -13.14 -25.78
C ALA A 136 -21.55 -12.12 -26.00
N LEU A 137 -20.58 -12.49 -26.86
CA LEU A 137 -19.48 -11.64 -27.30
C LEU A 137 -19.50 -11.53 -28.83
N ASP A 138 -19.58 -10.32 -29.36
CA ASP A 138 -19.41 -10.02 -30.78
C ASP A 138 -18.02 -9.41 -31.01
N LYS A 139 -17.07 -10.29 -31.36
CA LYS A 139 -15.69 -9.89 -31.67
C LYS A 139 -15.57 -9.05 -32.94
N GLY A 140 -16.54 -9.13 -33.87
CA GLY A 140 -16.52 -8.38 -35.13
C GLY A 140 -17.00 -6.93 -34.98
N ARG A 141 -17.83 -6.65 -33.99
CA ARG A 141 -18.36 -5.31 -33.68
C ARG A 141 -17.75 -4.66 -32.43
N GLU A 142 -16.88 -5.39 -31.73
CA GLU A 142 -16.33 -5.09 -30.41
C GLU A 142 -17.42 -4.84 -29.36
N LEU A 143 -18.39 -5.76 -29.22
CA LEU A 143 -19.52 -5.65 -28.28
C LEU A 143 -19.57 -6.83 -27.31
N VAL A 144 -19.75 -6.56 -26.02
CA VAL A 144 -20.11 -7.57 -25.00
C VAL A 144 -21.58 -7.40 -24.65
N MET A 145 -22.29 -8.52 -24.49
CA MET A 145 -23.68 -8.56 -24.02
C MET A 145 -23.75 -9.28 -22.66
N ALA A 146 -24.47 -8.69 -21.72
CA ALA A 146 -24.71 -9.23 -20.39
C ALA A 146 -26.18 -9.11 -19.99
N GLU A 147 -26.60 -9.91 -19.00
CA GLU A 147 -27.93 -9.85 -18.39
C GLU A 147 -27.87 -9.08 -17.06
N THR A 148 -28.88 -8.25 -16.78
CA THR A 148 -28.96 -7.48 -15.54
C THR A 148 -30.39 -7.33 -15.01
N SER A 149 -30.52 -7.35 -13.67
CA SER A 149 -31.69 -6.84 -12.93
C SER A 149 -31.50 -5.36 -12.54
N HIS A 150 -30.24 -4.90 -12.47
CA HIS A 150 -29.77 -3.75 -11.69
C HIS A 150 -29.11 -2.67 -12.56
N PHE A 151 -29.42 -1.40 -12.27
CA PHE A 151 -28.88 -0.23 -12.95
C PHE A 151 -28.04 0.66 -12.02
N THR A 152 -26.81 0.92 -12.44
CA THR A 152 -25.83 1.88 -11.89
C THR A 152 -24.82 2.19 -13.02
N ASP A 153 -23.56 2.49 -12.70
CA ASP A 153 -22.47 2.55 -13.67
C ASP A 153 -22.03 1.17 -14.13
N VAL A 154 -21.79 1.03 -15.43
CA VAL A 154 -21.40 -0.22 -16.08
C VAL A 154 -20.15 -0.02 -16.93
N ILE A 155 -19.24 -1.00 -16.87
CA ILE A 155 -18.03 -1.11 -17.69
C ILE A 155 -17.86 -2.53 -18.23
N ASN A 156 -17.14 -2.66 -19.35
CA ASN A 156 -16.43 -3.88 -19.71
C ASN A 156 -15.02 -3.83 -19.09
N GLY A 157 -14.61 -4.91 -18.45
CA GLY A 157 -13.29 -5.01 -17.83
C GLY A 157 -12.73 -6.42 -17.86
N ILE A 158 -11.42 -6.51 -17.64
CA ILE A 158 -10.68 -7.75 -17.44
C ILE A 158 -10.08 -7.66 -16.03
N ILE A 159 -10.40 -8.62 -15.17
CA ILE A 159 -9.67 -8.78 -13.90
C ILE A 159 -8.38 -9.51 -14.23
N LYS A 160 -7.25 -8.81 -14.12
CA LYS A 160 -5.96 -9.48 -14.07
C LYS A 160 -5.89 -10.27 -12.78
N VAL A 161 -6.00 -11.59 -12.90
CA VAL A 161 -5.45 -12.48 -11.90
C VAL A 161 -3.94 -12.16 -11.85
N PRO A 162 -3.32 -11.97 -10.68
CA PRO A 162 -1.88 -12.09 -10.59
C PRO A 162 -1.56 -13.51 -11.05
N GLU A 163 -0.86 -13.65 -12.17
CA GLU A 163 -0.31 -14.95 -12.55
C GLU A 163 0.52 -15.42 -11.35
N SER A 164 0.10 -16.53 -10.72
CA SER A 164 0.97 -17.29 -9.82
C SER A 164 2.29 -17.46 -10.57
N PRO A 165 3.46 -17.17 -9.98
CA PRO A 165 4.69 -17.04 -10.72
C PRO A 165 5.06 -18.38 -11.37
N GLU A 166 4.59 -18.58 -12.60
CA GLU A 166 5.12 -19.59 -13.50
C GLU A 166 6.61 -19.34 -13.56
N THR A 167 7.37 -20.41 -13.37
CA THR A 167 8.83 -20.33 -13.22
C THR A 167 9.42 -19.76 -14.50
N GLN A 168 9.61 -18.43 -14.53
CA GLN A 168 10.30 -17.75 -15.62
C GLN A 168 11.63 -18.48 -15.81
N ASN A 169 11.79 -19.09 -16.98
CA ASN A 169 12.98 -19.88 -17.28
C ASN A 169 14.19 -19.00 -17.03
N TYR A 170 14.99 -19.38 -16.02
CA TYR A 170 16.09 -18.58 -15.52
C TYR A 170 17.24 -18.59 -16.52
N VAL A 171 17.14 -17.72 -17.53
CA VAL A 171 18.19 -17.48 -18.53
C VAL A 171 19.21 -16.51 -17.90
N PRO A 172 20.35 -16.98 -17.37
CA PRO A 172 21.12 -16.18 -16.40
C PRO A 172 21.93 -15.03 -17.02
N THR A 173 21.88 -14.89 -18.35
CA THR A 173 22.79 -14.07 -19.16
C THR A 173 22.07 -13.20 -20.21
N GLY A 174 20.73 -13.12 -20.16
CA GLY A 174 19.96 -12.24 -21.03
C GLY A 174 19.97 -10.79 -20.56
N ILE A 175 20.80 -9.92 -21.17
CA ILE A 175 20.67 -8.46 -20.99
C ILE A 175 19.50 -7.94 -21.85
N SER A 176 18.29 -8.25 -21.38
CA SER A 176 17.07 -7.58 -21.81
C SER A 176 16.86 -6.31 -20.97
N GLU A 177 16.34 -5.25 -21.59
CA GLU A 177 16.01 -3.98 -20.93
C GLU A 177 17.19 -3.18 -20.32
N LEU A 178 18.20 -2.88 -21.15
CA LEU A 178 18.94 -1.62 -20.99
C LEU A 178 18.00 -0.43 -21.27
N LYS A 179 17.24 -0.05 -20.24
CA LYS A 179 16.33 1.11 -20.27
C LYS A 179 17.12 2.39 -20.60
N ALA A 180 16.60 3.21 -21.50
CA ALA A 180 17.24 4.47 -21.87
C ALA A 180 17.46 5.37 -20.63
N ALA A 181 18.59 6.07 -20.59
CA ALA A 181 18.97 6.90 -19.44
C ALA A 181 17.99 8.06 -19.25
N ASP A 182 17.24 8.00 -18.16
CA ASP A 182 16.34 9.06 -17.71
C ASP A 182 17.13 10.02 -16.79
N PRO A 183 17.34 11.30 -17.18
CA PRO A 183 18.10 12.26 -16.37
C PRO A 183 17.38 12.69 -15.10
N SER A 184 16.13 12.24 -14.86
CA SER A 184 15.40 12.41 -13.60
C SER A 184 15.42 11.18 -12.69
N ALA A 185 15.91 10.02 -13.16
CA ALA A 185 16.06 8.83 -12.32
C ALA A 185 17.11 9.09 -11.21
N GLY A 186 16.73 8.80 -9.97
CA GLY A 186 17.53 9.11 -8.77
C GLY A 186 17.37 10.54 -8.23
N ILE A 187 16.63 11.44 -8.91
CA ILE A 187 16.25 12.73 -8.33
C ILE A 187 15.09 12.52 -7.35
N THR A 188 15.42 12.26 -6.09
CA THR A 188 14.45 12.19 -4.99
C THR A 188 13.80 13.56 -4.78
N ALA A 189 12.60 13.73 -5.35
CA ALA A 189 11.85 14.99 -5.26
C ALA A 189 11.40 15.26 -3.82
N VAL A 190 12.03 16.26 -3.19
CA VAL A 190 11.66 16.73 -1.84
C VAL A 190 10.25 17.30 -1.89
N SER A 191 9.28 16.58 -1.31
CA SER A 191 7.90 17.05 -1.20
C SER A 191 7.80 18.22 -0.22
N ALA A 192 6.78 19.06 -0.34
CA ALA A 192 6.50 20.08 0.67
C ALA A 192 6.22 19.42 2.04
N PRO A 193 6.71 19.98 3.17
CA PRO A 193 6.40 19.45 4.50
C PRO A 193 4.89 19.40 4.76
N THR A 194 4.42 18.32 5.37
CA THR A 194 3.00 18.12 5.70
C THR A 194 2.77 18.15 7.20
N ALA A 195 1.59 18.61 7.63
CA ALA A 195 1.22 18.58 9.04
C ALA A 195 0.92 17.14 9.48
N ASN A 196 1.58 16.68 10.55
CA ASN A 196 1.31 15.38 11.16
C ASN A 196 0.18 15.46 12.20
N GLN A 197 -0.15 14.33 12.85
CA GLN A 197 -1.21 14.27 13.87
C GLN A 197 -0.91 15.08 15.15
N ASN A 198 0.34 15.52 15.36
CA ASN A 198 0.73 16.41 16.45
C ASN A 198 0.71 17.90 16.04
N GLY A 199 0.34 18.21 14.79
CA GLY A 199 0.31 19.56 14.23
C GLY A 199 1.67 20.12 13.81
N THR A 200 2.75 19.33 13.86
CA THR A 200 4.09 19.78 13.44
C THR A 200 4.30 19.52 11.95
N ALA A 201 5.07 20.39 11.29
CA ALA A 201 5.40 20.24 9.88
C ALA A 201 6.54 19.23 9.73
N ALA A 202 6.23 18.07 9.16
CA ALA A 202 7.14 16.94 9.01
C ALA A 202 7.57 16.76 7.54
N LEU A 203 8.82 16.33 7.35
CA LEU A 203 9.39 15.99 6.04
C LEU A 203 10.39 14.83 6.21
N SER A 204 10.43 13.93 5.23
CA SER A 204 11.38 12.82 5.19
C SER A 204 12.11 12.83 3.85
N TYR A 205 13.42 12.61 3.89
CA TYR A 205 14.28 12.44 2.73
C TYR A 205 15.02 11.10 2.84
N PRO A 206 14.47 10.00 2.30
CA PRO A 206 15.15 8.71 2.29
C PRO A 206 16.39 8.77 1.40
N PHE A 207 17.44 8.04 1.77
CA PHE A 207 18.60 7.83 0.91
C PHE A 207 18.35 6.62 0.02
N GLU A 208 18.39 6.82 -1.30
CA GLU A 208 18.40 5.69 -2.24
C GLU A 208 19.74 4.94 -2.13
N LEU A 209 19.66 3.65 -1.82
CA LEU A 209 20.80 2.75 -1.68
C LEU A 209 20.56 1.50 -2.54
N PRO A 210 21.61 0.90 -3.12
CA PRO A 210 21.47 -0.32 -3.90
C PRO A 210 20.99 -1.48 -3.01
N LYS A 211 20.00 -2.23 -3.49
CA LYS A 211 19.52 -3.46 -2.84
C LYS A 211 20.64 -4.48 -2.73
N GLY A 212 20.91 -4.97 -1.52
CA GLY A 212 21.79 -6.11 -1.29
C GLY A 212 21.15 -7.45 -1.65
N ARG A 213 21.85 -8.54 -1.36
CA ARG A 213 21.32 -9.91 -1.53
C ARG A 213 20.03 -10.11 -0.73
N ALA A 214 19.12 -10.90 -1.27
CA ALA A 214 17.74 -11.07 -0.79
C ALA A 214 16.94 -9.75 -0.61
N GLY A 215 17.39 -8.64 -1.19
CA GLY A 215 16.79 -7.32 -0.99
C GLY A 215 17.17 -6.65 0.33
N MET A 216 18.09 -7.21 1.12
CA MET A 216 18.57 -6.59 2.35
C MET A 216 19.28 -5.26 2.04
N GLN A 217 18.76 -4.18 2.62
CA GLN A 217 19.36 -2.84 2.57
C GLN A 217 19.07 -2.12 3.90
N PRO A 218 19.99 -1.27 4.39
CA PRO A 218 19.69 -0.43 5.54
C PRO A 218 18.66 0.63 5.14
N SER A 219 17.65 0.85 5.98
CA SER A 219 16.75 2.00 5.84
C SER A 219 17.40 3.22 6.50
N VAL A 220 17.79 4.21 5.69
CA VAL A 220 18.51 5.41 6.12
C VAL A 220 17.90 6.62 5.43
N GLY A 221 17.76 7.73 6.15
CA GLY A 221 17.22 8.98 5.60
C GLY A 221 17.16 10.09 6.64
N LEU A 222 17.13 11.33 6.16
CA LEU A 222 16.93 12.50 7.02
C LEU A 222 15.45 12.65 7.35
N GLN A 223 15.14 13.01 8.60
CA GLN A 223 13.80 13.37 9.04
C GLN A 223 13.81 14.77 9.65
N TYR A 224 12.93 15.63 9.16
CA TYR A 224 12.71 16.97 9.67
C TYR A 224 11.37 17.05 10.40
N SER A 225 11.34 17.77 11.53
CA SER A 225 10.12 18.23 12.18
C SER A 225 10.30 19.66 12.66
N SER A 226 9.26 20.50 12.55
CA SER A 226 9.32 21.91 12.92
C SER A 226 9.51 22.19 14.43
N ASP A 227 9.25 21.19 15.29
CA ASP A 227 9.56 21.18 16.72
C ASP A 227 10.88 20.47 17.06
N GLY A 228 11.60 19.98 16.04
CA GLY A 228 12.88 19.29 16.20
C GLY A 228 13.97 20.21 16.73
N SER A 229 14.74 19.71 17.70
CA SER A 229 15.89 20.42 18.28
C SER A 229 17.12 20.42 17.35
N SER A 230 18.26 20.88 17.85
CA SER A 230 19.55 20.75 17.17
C SER A 230 20.05 19.31 17.15
N SER A 231 20.53 18.84 16.00
CA SER A 231 21.26 17.58 15.85
C SER A 231 22.52 17.75 14.99
N TYR A 232 23.29 16.67 14.84
CA TYR A 232 24.50 16.66 14.01
C TYR A 232 24.24 16.83 12.50
N VAL A 233 22.98 16.81 12.05
CA VAL A 233 22.57 17.14 10.67
C VAL A 233 21.82 18.48 10.57
N GLY A 234 21.79 19.27 11.64
CA GLY A 234 21.19 20.62 11.68
C GLY A 234 20.03 20.76 12.67
N TYR A 235 19.44 21.95 12.72
CA TYR A 235 18.26 22.26 13.55
C TYR A 235 16.97 21.79 12.87
N GLY A 236 16.04 21.20 13.62
CA GLY A 236 14.80 20.61 13.10
C GLY A 236 15.01 19.27 12.36
N TRP A 237 16.20 19.07 11.79
CA TRP A 237 16.63 17.86 11.13
C TRP A 237 17.21 16.83 12.10
N SER A 238 17.06 15.56 11.75
CA SER A 238 17.62 14.40 12.42
C SER A 238 17.99 13.32 11.39
N LEU A 239 18.92 12.45 11.75
CA LEU A 239 19.22 11.21 11.04
C LEU A 239 19.00 10.07 12.04
N PRO A 240 17.80 9.46 12.09
CA PRO A 240 17.45 8.52 13.14
C PRO A 240 18.34 7.27 13.11
N LEU A 241 18.90 6.91 14.26
CA LEU A 241 19.66 5.68 14.44
C LEU A 241 18.81 4.65 15.19
N GLN A 242 18.74 3.44 14.65
CA GLN A 242 18.12 2.31 15.33
C GLN A 242 18.93 1.96 16.58
N SER A 243 18.28 2.02 17.74
CA SER A 243 18.95 1.88 19.04
C SER A 243 18.04 1.34 20.14
N ILE A 244 18.68 0.74 21.14
CA ILE A 244 18.13 0.54 22.48
C ILE A 244 18.79 1.57 23.40
N ASP A 245 17.99 2.14 24.30
CA ASP A 245 18.33 3.28 25.17
C ASP A 245 17.88 3.04 26.61
N ILE A 246 18.55 3.66 27.58
CA ILE A 246 18.06 3.79 28.95
C ILE A 246 16.90 4.80 29.03
N GLU A 247 15.80 4.47 29.72
CA GLU A 247 14.70 5.41 29.98
C GLU A 247 15.08 6.41 31.09
N THR A 248 15.62 7.56 30.69
CA THR A 248 15.97 8.68 31.60
C THR A 248 14.79 9.58 31.99
N ARG A 249 13.59 9.35 31.45
CA ARG A 249 12.38 10.18 31.66
C ARG A 249 11.93 10.31 33.12
N TRP A 250 12.39 9.42 34.00
CA TRP A 250 11.96 9.34 35.40
C TRP A 250 13.13 9.53 36.40
N GLY A 251 14.31 9.90 35.90
CA GLY A 251 15.52 10.08 36.71
C GLY A 251 16.77 9.54 36.02
N VAL A 252 17.91 9.70 36.69
CA VAL A 252 19.20 9.14 36.27
C VAL A 252 19.22 7.62 36.57
N PRO A 253 19.73 6.76 35.67
CA PRO A 253 19.95 5.34 35.97
C PRO A 253 20.90 5.14 37.17
N ARG A 254 20.74 4.01 37.88
CA ARG A 254 21.56 3.70 39.06
C ARG A 254 22.73 2.77 38.77
N PHE A 255 22.64 1.93 37.74
CA PHE A 255 23.66 0.93 37.38
C PHE A 255 24.09 0.04 38.56
N ASP A 256 23.12 -0.41 39.35
CA ASP A 256 23.31 -1.30 40.50
C ASP A 256 23.93 -2.63 40.03
N ALA A 257 25.07 -3.04 40.58
CA ALA A 257 25.76 -4.24 40.11
C ALA A 257 24.97 -5.54 40.35
N ASP A 258 24.13 -5.58 41.38
CA ASP A 258 23.46 -6.79 41.88
C ASP A 258 21.95 -6.82 41.59
N LYS A 259 21.33 -5.69 41.26
CA LYS A 259 19.87 -5.57 41.01
C LYS A 259 19.53 -4.98 39.64
N GLU A 260 18.39 -5.36 39.09
CA GLU A 260 17.82 -4.80 37.85
C GLU A 260 17.29 -3.37 38.06
N SER A 261 18.19 -2.38 38.03
CA SER A 261 17.85 -0.96 38.24
C SER A 261 17.46 -0.19 36.97
N GLU A 262 17.74 -0.71 35.77
CA GLU A 262 17.53 0.00 34.49
C GLU A 262 16.18 -0.30 33.84
N SER A 263 15.51 0.76 33.38
CA SER A 263 14.39 0.66 32.44
C SER A 263 14.89 1.00 31.04
N TYR A 264 14.35 0.33 30.01
CA TYR A 264 14.87 0.42 28.64
C TYR A 264 13.79 0.84 27.62
N LEU A 265 14.26 1.47 26.54
CA LEU A 265 13.49 1.86 25.36
C LEU A 265 14.07 1.15 24.13
N LEU A 266 13.23 0.57 23.28
CA LEU A 266 13.59 0.08 21.94
C LEU A 266 12.98 1.04 20.91
N MET A 267 13.80 1.72 20.12
CA MET A 267 13.37 2.79 19.20
C MET A 267 12.50 3.87 19.89
N GLY A 268 12.80 4.20 21.16
CA GLY A 268 12.00 5.12 22.00
C GLY A 268 10.74 4.52 22.64
N SER A 269 10.29 3.33 22.20
CA SER A 269 9.16 2.60 22.78
C SER A 269 9.56 1.88 24.06
N LYS A 270 8.75 2.03 25.11
CA LYS A 270 9.03 1.46 26.45
C LYS A 270 8.99 -0.06 26.43
N LEU A 271 9.94 -0.69 27.12
CA LEU A 271 9.84 -2.11 27.50
C LEU A 271 9.07 -2.28 28.82
N ASN A 272 8.70 -3.53 29.13
CA ASN A 272 7.80 -3.91 30.21
C ASN A 272 8.39 -3.73 31.63
N ASP A 273 9.72 -3.83 31.78
CA ASP A 273 10.43 -3.76 33.05
C ASP A 273 10.64 -2.30 33.50
N ARG A 274 9.71 -1.80 34.31
CA ARG A 274 9.60 -0.39 34.71
C ARG A 274 10.21 -0.14 36.10
N THR A 275 11.51 -0.35 36.21
CA THR A 275 12.30 -0.26 37.46
C THR A 275 12.09 1.04 38.24
N TYR A 276 11.81 2.16 37.57
CA TYR A 276 11.46 3.45 38.19
C TYR A 276 10.13 3.44 38.99
N ARG A 277 9.38 2.34 38.99
CA ARG A 277 8.19 2.11 39.85
C ARG A 277 8.35 0.93 40.80
N THR A 278 9.54 0.35 40.91
CA THR A 278 9.81 -0.84 41.69
C THR A 278 10.64 -0.47 42.93
N THR A 279 10.08 -0.65 44.13
CA THR A 279 10.79 -0.37 45.40
C THR A 279 11.96 -1.33 45.58
N ASP A 280 11.70 -2.63 45.46
CA ASP A 280 12.72 -3.69 45.49
C ASP A 280 12.92 -4.27 44.08
N ALA A 281 13.93 -3.74 43.39
CA ALA A 281 14.41 -4.31 42.14
C ALA A 281 14.89 -5.76 42.35
N PRO A 282 14.51 -6.71 41.48
CA PRO A 282 14.96 -8.10 41.58
C PRO A 282 16.47 -8.21 41.31
N ALA A 283 17.08 -9.31 41.75
CA ALA A 283 18.48 -9.60 41.48
C ALA A 283 18.77 -9.65 39.96
N ARG A 284 19.94 -9.15 39.57
CA ARG A 284 20.39 -9.03 38.18
C ARG A 284 20.76 -10.40 37.61
N THR A 285 20.18 -10.78 36.47
CA THR A 285 20.40 -12.12 35.87
C THR A 285 21.25 -12.05 34.61
N LYS A 286 22.08 -13.08 34.41
CA LYS A 286 22.80 -13.30 33.15
C LYS A 286 21.81 -13.68 32.06
N ASP A 287 21.80 -12.87 31.00
CA ASP A 287 20.80 -12.84 29.94
C ASP A 287 19.37 -12.60 30.46
N LYS A 288 18.59 -11.78 29.75
CA LYS A 288 17.23 -11.43 30.18
C LYS A 288 16.31 -11.11 29.01
N ARG A 289 15.12 -11.71 28.98
CA ARG A 289 14.10 -11.45 27.98
C ARG A 289 13.24 -10.25 28.39
N PHE A 290 12.95 -9.37 27.43
CA PHE A 290 12.06 -8.23 27.60
C PHE A 290 10.91 -8.28 26.57
N TYR A 291 9.89 -7.44 26.79
CA TYR A 291 8.74 -7.28 25.91
C TYR A 291 8.40 -5.79 25.76
N PRO A 292 7.85 -5.34 24.62
CA PRO A 292 7.25 -4.01 24.51
C PRO A 292 6.13 -3.80 25.54
N LEU A 293 6.03 -2.60 26.11
CA LEU A 293 4.93 -2.24 27.03
C LEU A 293 3.57 -2.11 26.30
N VAL A 294 3.62 -1.82 25.01
CA VAL A 294 2.50 -1.92 24.07
C VAL A 294 2.97 -2.81 22.94
N GLU A 295 2.42 -4.02 22.84
CA GLU A 295 2.83 -5.02 21.85
C GLU A 295 2.13 -4.82 20.49
N GLY A 296 2.82 -5.22 19.44
CA GLY A 296 2.35 -5.23 18.05
C GLY A 296 3.34 -5.84 17.05
N GLY A 297 4.61 -6.02 17.44
CA GLY A 297 5.63 -6.69 16.62
C GLY A 297 5.85 -8.16 16.97
N PHE A 298 5.52 -8.56 18.20
CA PHE A 298 5.74 -9.89 18.80
C PHE A 298 7.21 -10.36 18.72
N ALA A 299 8.14 -9.41 18.82
CA ALA A 299 9.57 -9.66 18.72
C ALA A 299 10.13 -10.31 19.99
N LYS A 300 11.11 -11.19 19.84
CA LYS A 300 11.88 -11.78 20.93
C LYS A 300 13.06 -10.86 21.25
N ILE A 301 12.92 -10.02 22.28
CA ILE A 301 13.97 -9.11 22.74
C ILE A 301 14.77 -9.78 23.87
N ILE A 302 16.09 -9.88 23.72
CA ILE A 302 17.01 -10.45 24.71
C ILE A 302 18.14 -9.45 24.97
N ARG A 303 18.35 -9.07 26.23
CA ARG A 303 19.62 -8.50 26.69
C ARG A 303 20.59 -9.65 26.93
N LYS A 304 21.79 -9.57 26.37
CA LYS A 304 22.92 -10.48 26.63
C LYS A 304 23.84 -9.90 27.70
N GLY A 305 24.43 -10.77 28.52
CA GLY A 305 25.36 -10.38 29.59
C GLY A 305 24.69 -10.24 30.96
N ASP A 306 25.50 -9.89 31.95
CA ASP A 306 25.18 -9.91 33.39
C ASP A 306 25.48 -8.59 34.13
N ASN A 307 26.14 -7.62 33.50
CA ASN A 307 26.55 -6.36 34.13
C ASN A 307 26.27 -5.12 33.24
N PRO A 308 25.89 -3.94 33.79
CA PRO A 308 25.69 -2.70 33.03
C PRO A 308 26.80 -2.29 32.05
N GLN A 309 28.03 -2.77 32.24
CA GLN A 309 29.20 -2.47 31.42
C GLN A 309 29.42 -3.48 30.28
N ASN A 310 28.79 -4.66 30.33
CA ASN A 310 29.02 -5.78 29.39
C ASN A 310 27.81 -6.15 28.50
N TYR A 311 26.71 -5.40 28.58
CA TYR A 311 25.51 -5.73 27.83
C TYR A 311 25.61 -5.53 26.31
N THR A 312 25.00 -6.45 25.57
CA THR A 312 24.58 -6.29 24.17
C THR A 312 23.12 -6.77 24.03
N TRP A 313 22.49 -6.61 22.87
CA TRP A 313 21.09 -7.01 22.69
C TRP A 313 20.82 -7.72 21.37
N GLU A 314 19.91 -8.68 21.40
CA GLU A 314 19.36 -9.40 20.26
C GLU A 314 17.84 -9.13 20.18
N VAL A 315 17.36 -8.77 18.99
CA VAL A 315 15.93 -8.63 18.70
C VAL A 315 15.59 -9.49 17.49
N THR A 316 14.93 -10.62 17.71
CA THR A 316 14.39 -11.47 16.62
C THR A 316 12.96 -11.04 16.30
N SER A 317 12.70 -10.61 15.08
CA SER A 317 11.34 -10.33 14.60
C SER A 317 10.62 -11.60 14.14
N LYS A 318 9.29 -11.51 13.95
CA LYS A 318 8.40 -12.64 13.63
C LYS A 318 8.72 -13.42 12.34
N ASP A 319 9.52 -12.83 11.47
CA ASP A 319 10.04 -13.37 10.20
C ASP A 319 11.34 -14.16 10.37
N GLY A 320 11.92 -14.17 11.57
CA GLY A 320 13.21 -14.79 11.88
C GLY A 320 14.41 -13.87 11.72
N THR A 321 14.24 -12.65 11.19
CA THR A 321 15.31 -11.66 11.07
C THR A 321 15.83 -11.27 12.46
N VAL A 322 17.16 -11.29 12.65
CA VAL A 322 17.81 -10.93 13.93
C VAL A 322 18.52 -9.59 13.78
N SER A 323 18.19 -8.64 14.65
CA SER A 323 18.89 -7.35 14.79
C SER A 323 19.69 -7.31 16.09
N TYR A 324 20.98 -6.99 15.98
CA TYR A 324 21.97 -7.01 17.06
C TYR A 324 22.37 -5.58 17.43
N PHE A 325 22.34 -5.20 18.71
CA PHE A 325 22.61 -3.82 19.16
C PHE A 325 23.76 -3.75 20.17
N GLY A 326 24.66 -2.78 19.96
CA GLY A 326 25.86 -2.52 20.76
C GLY A 326 26.93 -3.62 20.71
N GLY A 327 26.72 -4.66 19.92
CA GLY A 327 27.61 -5.80 19.78
C GLY A 327 26.91 -6.96 19.07
N VAL A 328 27.62 -8.08 18.89
CA VAL A 328 27.13 -9.32 18.24
C VAL A 328 27.59 -10.52 19.07
N ASP A 329 26.75 -11.53 19.23
CA ASP A 329 27.03 -12.78 19.96
C ASP A 329 27.62 -12.57 21.38
N GLY A 330 27.15 -11.51 22.07
CA GLY A 330 27.63 -11.11 23.40
C GLY A 330 28.92 -10.27 23.42
N MET A 331 29.60 -10.08 22.29
CA MET A 331 30.80 -9.24 22.18
C MET A 331 30.43 -7.80 21.83
N ILE A 332 30.84 -6.83 22.66
CA ILE A 332 30.58 -5.40 22.46
C ILE A 332 31.34 -4.84 21.24
N ASP A 333 30.65 -4.03 20.44
CA ASP A 333 31.28 -3.10 19.49
C ASP A 333 31.42 -1.73 20.17
N GLU A 334 32.66 -1.35 20.50
CA GLU A 334 32.95 -0.06 21.13
C GLU A 334 32.63 1.15 20.26
N GLY A 335 32.40 1.00 18.94
CA GLY A 335 31.85 2.06 18.11
C GLY A 335 30.35 2.30 18.40
N ALA A 336 29.61 1.24 18.68
CA ALA A 336 28.15 1.23 18.73
C ALA A 336 27.52 1.44 20.12
N VAL A 337 28.32 1.50 21.20
CA VAL A 337 27.85 1.75 22.57
C VAL A 337 28.23 3.12 23.10
N LEU A 338 27.33 3.82 23.78
CA LEU A 338 27.67 5.01 24.59
C LEU A 338 27.77 4.62 26.06
N LYS A 339 28.85 5.05 26.72
CA LYS A 339 29.19 4.71 28.11
C LYS A 339 29.33 5.96 28.99
N ASP A 340 29.05 5.83 30.29
CA ASP A 340 29.40 6.84 31.28
C ASP A 340 30.90 6.79 31.66
N GLY A 341 31.34 7.69 32.54
CA GLY A 341 32.73 7.72 33.03
C GLY A 341 33.14 6.51 33.88
N ASN A 342 32.20 5.65 34.28
CA ASN A 342 32.44 4.41 35.01
C ASN A 342 32.40 3.17 34.08
N GLY A 343 32.08 3.35 32.79
CA GLY A 343 31.97 2.29 31.79
C GLY A 343 30.55 1.73 31.58
N ASN A 344 29.54 2.21 32.30
CA ASN A 344 28.17 1.71 32.21
C ASN A 344 27.51 2.15 30.89
N ILE A 345 26.88 1.23 30.16
CA ILE A 345 26.32 1.52 28.83
C ILE A 345 24.92 2.15 28.96
N LEU A 346 24.70 3.27 28.25
CA LEU A 346 23.42 4.00 28.20
C LEU A 346 22.66 3.81 26.88
N ARG A 347 23.36 3.49 25.80
CA ARG A 347 22.82 3.30 24.45
C ARG A 347 23.56 2.19 23.73
N TRP A 348 22.79 1.36 23.01
CA TRP A 348 23.25 0.30 22.12
C TRP A 348 22.70 0.58 20.71
N ALA A 349 23.54 0.99 19.77
CA ALA A 349 23.15 1.20 18.38
C ALA A 349 23.14 -0.12 17.57
N LEU A 350 22.30 -0.22 16.55
CA LEU A 350 22.19 -1.38 15.67
C LEU A 350 23.53 -1.66 14.97
N CYS A 351 24.16 -2.81 15.23
CA CYS A 351 25.45 -3.23 14.68
C CYS A 351 25.29 -4.14 13.45
N LYS A 352 24.29 -5.01 13.47
CA LYS A 352 24.03 -6.01 12.42
C LYS A 352 22.55 -6.32 12.33
N THR A 353 22.05 -6.53 11.12
CA THR A 353 20.76 -7.20 10.87
C THR A 353 21.04 -8.39 9.96
N GLN A 354 20.53 -9.58 10.29
CA GLN A 354 20.76 -10.84 9.56
C GLN A 354 19.42 -11.55 9.30
N ASP A 355 19.22 -12.07 8.08
CA ASP A 355 18.04 -12.86 7.71
C ASP A 355 18.23 -14.35 8.06
N THR A 356 17.22 -15.17 7.75
CA THR A 356 17.25 -16.63 7.97
C THR A 356 18.11 -17.41 6.97
N HIS A 357 18.81 -16.74 6.06
CA HIS A 357 19.65 -17.32 5.00
C HIS A 357 21.10 -16.77 5.02
N ASP A 358 21.52 -16.24 6.17
CA ASP A 358 22.83 -15.62 6.41
C ASP A 358 23.20 -14.43 5.49
N ASN A 359 22.22 -13.81 4.84
CA ASN A 359 22.39 -12.45 4.35
C ASN A 359 22.41 -11.50 5.54
N PHE A 360 23.23 -10.45 5.48
CA PHE A 360 23.26 -9.45 6.54
C PHE A 360 23.64 -8.06 6.03
N VAL A 361 23.22 -7.06 6.81
CA VAL A 361 23.72 -5.67 6.75
C VAL A 361 24.50 -5.42 8.04
N SER A 362 25.70 -4.86 7.94
CA SER A 362 26.48 -4.40 9.08
C SER A 362 26.62 -2.89 9.08
N TYR A 363 26.60 -2.32 10.28
CA TYR A 363 26.66 -0.89 10.55
C TYR A 363 27.92 -0.62 11.36
N LYS A 364 28.64 0.47 11.04
CA LYS A 364 29.86 0.87 11.75
C LYS A 364 29.78 2.33 12.12
N TYR A 365 30.17 2.65 13.34
CA TYR A 365 30.06 3.97 13.93
C TYR A 365 31.43 4.54 14.27
N LEU A 366 31.63 5.82 13.97
CA LEU A 366 32.81 6.58 14.42
C LEU A 366 32.39 7.44 15.61
N LYS A 367 32.89 7.09 16.79
CA LYS A 367 32.83 7.98 17.95
C LYS A 367 33.69 9.22 17.68
N LYS A 368 33.07 10.39 17.83
CA LYS A 368 33.77 11.67 17.88
C LYS A 368 33.41 12.34 19.21
N GLY A 369 34.44 12.54 20.05
CA GLY A 369 34.35 13.36 21.26
C GLY A 369 34.45 14.84 20.93
#